data_AF-A0A533WLS5-F1
#
_entry.id   AF-A0A533WLS5-F1
#
_cell.length_a   1.000
_cell.length_b   1.000
_cell.length_c   1.000
_cell.angle_alpha   90.00
_cell.angle_beta   90.00
_cell.angle_gamma   90.00
#
_symmetry.space_group_name_H-M   'P 1'
#
loop_
_entity.id
_entity.type
_entity.pdbx_description
1 polymer ?
#
loop_
_entity_poly.entity_id
_entity_poly.type
_entity_poly.pdbx_seq_one_letter_code
_entity_poly.pdbx_strand_id
1 'polypeptide(L)'
;MSSRFLAFTLVASLLVFGTLSVALTKSAFAADDLWYPGEGVKKDVYLTYRIQELDTANGDPFIMTMWFQEQQDSNWIVPTYVEFEGRVIQGTMKLSDGMAYLAGSNQVPAEMNEFIGGYASSLHWLDAFTTKSEPLSLKAGSWGKIAAIGGAEIKPAGTEKVSFQGARDVCQADSCDATLVSWHKGVDNKIWIVNEFPFPVKAETFAEQSIGGSVTQFKFELLKVGAGQPNITATGEVPKPPLERKTSSGKYAVTLAWEPAEIQPGSNVNFGISFADNTHFPLKDVRYDFTLKDANGIVIVDLKDQRSEIGGPEIHSVKLNSSGTIRAEVVITAIEGQTTGQTIESAEFNVVVVPEFPVNAAIVVATVIGLVVVITRTRGTSIGSTFGNRGNSP
;
A
#
# COMPACT_ATOMS: atom_id res chain seq x y z
N MET A 1 45.13 58.20 -45.50
CA MET A 1 44.91 56.80 -45.94
C MET A 1 43.72 56.25 -45.18
N SER A 2 42.90 55.51 -45.92
CA SER A 2 41.56 54.97 -45.65
C SER A 2 41.17 54.58 -44.22
N SER A 3 40.03 55.16 -43.84
CA SER A 3 38.98 54.68 -42.93
C SER A 3 38.47 53.25 -43.24
N ARG A 4 37.73 52.70 -42.26
CA ARG A 4 36.69 51.62 -42.27
C ARG A 4 37.09 50.44 -41.37
N PHE A 5 36.29 49.86 -40.47
CA PHE A 5 34.92 50.07 -39.99
C PHE A 5 34.69 49.01 -38.86
N LEU A 6 33.90 49.33 -37.82
CA LEU A 6 33.01 48.44 -37.02
C LEU A 6 33.66 47.26 -36.21
N ALA A 7 33.18 46.82 -35.05
CA ALA A 7 32.02 47.15 -34.21
C ALA A 7 32.26 46.63 -32.78
N PHE A 8 31.58 47.27 -31.82
CA PHE A 8 31.29 46.75 -30.49
C PHE A 8 30.55 45.41 -30.55
N THR A 9 30.85 44.48 -29.63
CA THR A 9 29.80 43.80 -28.85
C THR A 9 30.34 43.14 -27.58
N LEU A 10 29.71 43.53 -26.48
CA LEU A 10 29.81 43.01 -25.13
C LEU A 10 28.91 41.76 -25.07
N VAL A 11 29.44 40.61 -24.66
CA VAL A 11 28.61 39.43 -24.35
C VAL A 11 28.89 39.01 -22.91
N ALA A 12 27.89 39.28 -22.08
CA ALA A 12 27.77 38.78 -20.71
C ALA A 12 27.64 37.24 -20.74
N SER A 13 28.49 36.56 -19.98
CA SER A 13 28.39 35.12 -19.76
C SER A 13 27.29 34.87 -18.72
N LEU A 14 26.13 34.40 -19.15
CA LEU A 14 25.12 33.82 -18.26
C LEU A 14 25.66 32.52 -17.66
N LEU A 15 25.75 32.47 -16.34
CA LEU A 15 25.81 31.23 -15.56
C LEU A 15 24.45 30.54 -15.66
N VAL A 16 24.35 29.54 -16.54
CA VAL A 16 23.25 28.58 -16.52
C VAL A 16 23.63 27.51 -15.49
N PHE A 17 22.91 27.49 -14.37
CA PHE A 17 22.88 26.34 -13.48
C PHE A 17 22.33 25.15 -14.25
N GLY A 18 23.22 24.26 -14.68
CA GLY A 18 22.84 22.99 -15.29
C GLY A 18 22.18 22.10 -14.25
N THR A 19 20.92 21.75 -14.49
CA THR A 19 20.27 20.60 -13.86
C THR A 19 21.06 19.35 -14.23
N LEU A 20 21.67 18.69 -13.22
CA LEU A 20 22.23 17.35 -13.41
C LEU A 20 21.08 16.38 -13.68
N SER A 21 20.84 16.09 -14.96
CA SER A 21 20.17 14.86 -15.35
C SER A 21 21.16 13.73 -15.12
N VAL A 22 20.91 12.86 -14.14
CA VAL A 22 21.66 11.62 -13.96
C VAL A 22 21.31 10.72 -15.14
N ALA A 23 22.00 10.90 -16.26
CA ALA A 23 21.95 9.95 -17.35
C ALA A 23 22.69 8.68 -16.89
N LEU A 24 21.95 7.58 -16.75
CA LEU A 24 22.53 6.24 -16.81
C LEU A 24 23.17 6.10 -18.20
N THR A 25 24.47 6.39 -18.30
CA THR A 25 25.22 6.26 -19.54
C THR A 25 25.23 4.79 -19.96
N LYS A 26 24.45 4.45 -20.99
CA LYS A 26 24.55 3.18 -21.72
C LYS A 26 25.97 3.05 -22.27
N SER A 27 26.74 2.12 -21.71
CA SER A 27 27.98 1.66 -22.31
C SER A 27 27.58 0.59 -23.32
N ALA A 28 27.73 0.86 -24.62
CA ALA A 28 27.48 -0.09 -25.70
C ALA A 28 28.62 -1.14 -25.82
N PHE A 29 29.06 -1.70 -24.71
CA PHE A 29 29.74 -2.98 -24.65
C PHE A 29 28.68 -4.02 -24.28
N ALA A 30 28.66 -5.18 -24.95
CA ALA A 30 27.62 -6.18 -24.79
C ALA A 30 27.30 -6.40 -23.31
N ALA A 31 26.14 -5.89 -22.87
CA ALA A 31 25.67 -6.12 -21.52
C ALA A 31 25.58 -7.63 -21.35
N ASP A 32 26.24 -8.15 -20.31
CA ASP A 32 26.08 -9.54 -19.94
C ASP A 32 24.59 -9.80 -19.67
N ASP A 33 24.09 -10.99 -19.99
CA ASP A 33 22.71 -11.33 -19.73
C ASP A 33 22.50 -11.95 -18.35
N LEU A 34 23.53 -12.01 -17.50
CA LEU A 34 23.45 -12.40 -16.11
C LEU A 34 22.79 -11.31 -15.26
N TRP A 35 21.83 -11.70 -14.42
CA TRP A 35 21.12 -10.77 -13.53
C TRP A 35 20.90 -11.36 -12.14
N TYR A 36 20.94 -10.52 -11.11
CA TYR A 36 20.62 -10.87 -9.71
C TYR A 36 20.04 -9.66 -8.96
N PRO A 37 19.31 -9.85 -7.84
CA PRO A 37 18.85 -8.74 -7.00
C PRO A 37 20.01 -7.90 -6.47
N GLY A 38 19.99 -6.60 -6.77
CA GLY A 38 21.04 -5.64 -6.43
C GLY A 38 22.02 -5.33 -7.57
N GLU A 39 21.88 -5.96 -8.74
CA GLU A 39 22.71 -5.64 -9.90
C GLU A 39 22.62 -4.15 -10.28
N GLY A 40 23.75 -3.48 -10.45
CA GLY A 40 23.75 -2.09 -10.90
C GLY A 40 23.25 -1.07 -9.86
N VAL A 41 23.03 -1.49 -8.61
CA VAL A 41 22.73 -0.56 -7.51
C VAL A 41 23.88 0.44 -7.33
N LYS A 42 23.55 1.71 -7.09
CA LYS A 42 24.51 2.80 -6.96
C LYS A 42 24.30 3.57 -5.67
N LYS A 43 25.41 4.11 -5.15
CA LYS A 43 25.38 5.07 -4.05
C LYS A 43 24.56 6.29 -4.45
N ASP A 44 23.81 6.81 -3.48
CA ASP A 44 23.01 8.03 -3.56
C ASP A 44 21.87 7.99 -4.59
N VAL A 45 21.31 6.79 -4.80
CA VAL A 45 20.11 6.56 -5.62
C VAL A 45 18.97 6.11 -4.72
N TYR A 46 17.75 6.57 -4.97
CA TYR A 46 16.55 6.01 -4.34
C TYR A 46 15.61 5.38 -5.36
N LEU A 47 14.90 4.35 -4.92
CA LEU A 47 13.89 3.63 -5.69
C LEU A 47 12.58 3.68 -4.92
N THR A 48 11.50 4.06 -5.59
CA THR A 48 10.15 4.08 -5.01
C THR A 48 9.28 3.04 -5.70
N TYR A 49 8.70 2.13 -4.93
CA TYR A 49 7.81 1.07 -5.41
C TYR A 49 6.43 1.19 -4.78
N ARG A 50 5.38 0.87 -5.55
CA ARG A 50 4.10 0.43 -4.99
C ARG A 50 4.17 -1.09 -4.85
N ILE A 51 3.93 -1.61 -3.66
CA ILE A 51 4.02 -3.04 -3.35
C ILE A 51 2.70 -3.47 -2.73
N GLN A 52 2.20 -4.62 -3.15
CA GLN A 52 1.10 -5.36 -2.55
C GLN A 52 1.61 -6.77 -2.32
N GLU A 53 1.50 -7.30 -1.11
CA GLU A 53 1.94 -8.64 -0.74
C GLU A 53 0.90 -9.23 0.20
N LEU A 54 0.54 -10.51 0.01
CA LEU A 54 -0.65 -11.13 0.60
C LEU A 54 -0.72 -11.03 2.13
N ASP A 55 0.41 -11.25 2.81
CA ASP A 55 0.48 -11.31 4.27
C ASP A 55 0.87 -9.95 4.88
N THR A 56 1.25 -8.99 4.06
CA THR A 56 1.65 -7.63 4.47
C THR A 56 0.45 -6.70 4.42
N ALA A 57 0.21 -5.91 5.47
CA ALA A 57 -0.86 -4.92 5.51
C ALA A 57 -2.25 -5.48 5.11
N ASN A 58 -2.52 -6.76 5.43
CA ASN A 58 -3.73 -7.49 5.02
C ASN A 58 -3.95 -7.55 3.49
N GLY A 59 -2.87 -7.52 2.71
CA GLY A 59 -2.93 -7.54 1.26
C GLY A 59 -3.19 -6.18 0.62
N ASP A 60 -3.17 -5.09 1.38
CA ASP A 60 -3.32 -3.74 0.84
C ASP A 60 -1.99 -3.21 0.27
N PRO A 61 -2.05 -2.39 -0.80
CA PRO A 61 -0.85 -1.80 -1.36
C PRO A 61 -0.27 -0.70 -0.46
N PHE A 62 1.04 -0.66 -0.37
CA PHE A 62 1.82 0.40 0.28
C PHE A 62 2.89 0.94 -0.68
N ILE A 63 3.41 2.14 -0.39
CA ILE A 63 4.55 2.70 -1.12
C ILE A 63 5.79 2.51 -0.27
N MET A 64 6.87 1.97 -0.84
CA MET A 64 8.16 1.87 -0.19
C MET A 64 9.20 2.64 -1.01
N THR A 65 9.85 3.62 -0.39
CA THR A 65 11.03 4.30 -0.94
C THR A 65 12.28 3.85 -0.23
N MET A 66 13.22 3.28 -0.96
CA MET A 66 14.53 2.83 -0.46
C MET A 66 15.62 3.74 -1.01
N TRP A 67 16.35 4.45 -0.14
CA TRP A 67 17.49 5.29 -0.54
C TRP A 67 18.81 4.59 -0.25
N PHE A 68 19.56 4.20 -1.28
CA PHE A 68 20.87 3.56 -1.15
C PHE A 68 21.94 4.60 -0.80
N GLN A 69 21.96 5.03 0.45
CA GLN A 69 22.78 6.14 0.92
C GLN A 69 24.27 5.86 0.76
N GLU A 70 24.74 4.69 1.23
CA GLU A 70 26.12 4.25 1.10
C GLU A 70 26.31 2.77 1.43
N GLN A 71 27.52 2.27 1.19
CA GLN A 71 27.93 0.91 1.54
C GLN A 71 28.98 0.96 2.67
N GLN A 72 28.75 0.19 3.73
CA GLN A 72 29.62 0.02 4.90
C GLN A 72 29.86 -1.48 5.13
N ASP A 73 31.13 -1.91 5.14
CA ASP A 73 31.51 -3.32 5.29
C ASP A 73 30.75 -4.26 4.35
N SER A 74 30.70 -3.90 3.06
CA SER A 74 29.94 -4.59 2.00
C SER A 74 28.41 -4.55 2.13
N ASN A 75 27.86 -4.00 3.22
CA ASN A 75 26.41 -3.88 3.43
C ASN A 75 25.92 -2.49 3.03
N TRP A 76 24.73 -2.41 2.46
CA TRP A 76 24.09 -1.15 2.14
C TRP A 76 23.37 -0.57 3.36
N ILE A 77 23.58 0.72 3.61
CA ILE A 77 22.80 1.53 4.54
C ILE A 77 21.69 2.20 3.74
N VAL A 78 20.45 1.81 4.03
CA VAL A 78 19.29 2.15 3.22
C VAL A 78 18.22 2.81 4.08
N PRO A 79 18.23 4.15 4.23
CA PRO A 79 17.07 4.85 4.75
C PRO A 79 15.83 4.52 3.90
N THR A 80 14.81 3.99 4.57
CA THR A 80 13.59 3.50 3.94
C THR A 80 12.39 4.19 4.54
N TYR A 81 11.46 4.54 3.66
CA TYR A 81 10.21 5.24 3.98
C TYR A 81 9.06 4.42 3.45
N VAL A 82 8.11 4.09 4.32
CA VAL A 82 6.89 3.37 3.96
C VAL A 82 5.72 4.32 4.07
N GLU A 83 5.04 4.58 2.96
CA GLU A 83 3.78 5.31 2.95
C GLU A 83 2.63 4.30 2.93
N PHE A 84 1.84 4.31 4.00
CA PHE A 84 0.67 3.44 4.15
C PHE A 84 -0.41 4.18 4.94
N GLU A 85 -1.63 4.20 4.40
CA GLU A 85 -2.81 4.86 5.01
C GLU A 85 -2.54 6.30 5.50
N GLY A 86 -1.86 7.10 4.68
CA GLY A 86 -1.55 8.51 4.98
C GLY A 86 -0.46 8.73 6.04
N ARG A 87 0.20 7.66 6.52
CA ARG A 87 1.40 7.74 7.37
C ARG A 87 2.66 7.56 6.54
N VAL A 88 3.76 8.11 7.06
CA VAL A 88 5.11 7.76 6.62
C VAL A 88 5.84 7.12 7.80
N ILE A 89 6.14 5.83 7.70
CA ILE A 89 6.99 5.11 8.65
C ILE A 89 8.41 5.19 8.12
N GLN A 90 9.35 5.67 8.95
CA GLN A 90 10.74 5.81 8.57
C GLN A 90 11.62 4.88 9.40
N GLY A 91 12.51 4.16 8.73
CA GLY A 91 13.56 3.37 9.35
C GLY A 91 14.80 3.34 8.48
N THR A 92 15.92 2.83 8.99
CA THR A 92 17.12 2.59 8.18
C THR A 92 17.37 1.09 8.11
N MET A 93 17.12 0.51 6.94
CA MET A 93 17.42 -0.88 6.65
C MET A 93 18.92 -1.04 6.42
N LYS A 94 19.49 -2.14 6.92
CA LYS A 94 20.81 -2.61 6.51
C LYS A 94 20.62 -3.80 5.58
N LEU A 95 21.05 -3.68 4.34
CA LEU A 95 20.96 -4.78 3.36
C LEU A 95 22.33 -5.40 3.15
N SER A 96 22.38 -6.72 2.97
CA SER A 96 23.60 -7.40 2.54
C SER A 96 24.00 -6.95 1.12
N ASP A 97 25.15 -7.42 0.65
CA ASP A 97 25.57 -7.18 -0.72
C ASP A 97 24.71 -7.92 -1.76
N GLY A 98 23.92 -8.92 -1.33
CA GLY A 98 22.85 -9.59 -2.08
C GLY A 98 21.45 -9.07 -1.76
N MET A 99 21.34 -7.85 -1.23
CA MET A 99 20.08 -7.15 -0.91
C MET A 99 19.21 -7.76 0.19
N ALA A 100 19.63 -8.83 0.85
CA ALA A 100 18.89 -9.42 1.95
C ALA A 100 18.88 -8.48 3.16
N TYR A 101 17.72 -8.28 3.80
CA TYR A 101 17.64 -7.48 5.02
C TYR A 101 18.36 -8.16 6.20
N LEU A 102 19.25 -7.40 6.85
CA LEU A 102 20.00 -7.83 8.02
C LEU A 102 19.30 -7.31 9.29
N ALA A 103 18.52 -8.19 9.92
CA ALA A 103 17.82 -7.89 11.16
C ALA A 103 18.79 -7.57 12.32
N GLY A 104 18.29 -6.85 13.34
CA GLY A 104 19.03 -6.56 14.57
C GLY A 104 19.59 -5.14 14.68
N SER A 105 19.23 -4.23 13.77
CA SER A 105 19.51 -2.79 13.94
C SER A 105 18.39 -2.12 14.74
N ASN A 106 18.74 -1.25 15.70
CA ASN A 106 17.76 -0.43 16.45
C ASN A 106 17.22 0.76 15.62
N GLN A 107 17.52 0.80 14.32
CA GLN A 107 17.17 1.92 13.44
C GLN A 107 15.90 1.65 12.60
N VAL A 108 15.27 0.50 12.80
CA VAL A 108 13.98 0.15 12.22
C VAL A 108 12.93 0.12 13.33
N PRO A 109 11.87 0.95 13.27
CA PRO A 109 10.78 0.89 14.24
C PRO A 109 9.96 -0.39 14.07
N ALA A 110 9.38 -0.90 15.17
CA ALA A 110 8.68 -2.18 15.15
C ALA A 110 7.50 -2.24 14.15
N GLU A 111 6.80 -1.12 13.96
CA GLU A 111 5.70 -0.98 13.00
C GLU A 111 6.14 -1.10 11.53
N MET A 112 7.43 -1.03 11.23
CA MET A 112 7.97 -1.21 9.88
C MET A 112 8.23 -2.68 9.53
N ASN A 113 8.23 -3.59 10.51
CA ASN A 113 8.68 -4.96 10.32
C ASN A 113 7.82 -5.74 9.31
N GLU A 114 6.51 -5.52 9.27
CA GLU A 114 5.65 -6.20 8.28
C GLU A 114 6.01 -5.80 6.86
N PHE A 115 6.30 -4.52 6.62
CA PHE A 115 6.64 -4.01 5.30
C PHE A 115 8.02 -4.47 4.83
N ILE A 116 8.95 -4.70 5.76
CA ILE A 116 10.22 -5.37 5.48
C ILE A 116 10.00 -6.83 5.08
N GLY A 117 9.06 -7.52 5.74
CA GLY A 117 8.58 -8.82 5.31
C GLY A 117 8.04 -8.79 3.89
N GLY A 118 7.19 -7.80 3.58
CA GLY A 118 6.66 -7.57 2.24
C GLY A 118 7.75 -7.32 1.19
N TYR A 119 8.80 -6.56 1.52
CA TYR A 119 9.98 -6.40 0.67
C TYR A 119 10.69 -7.74 0.39
N ALA A 120 10.97 -8.51 1.44
CA ALA A 120 11.67 -9.79 1.34
C ALA A 120 10.88 -10.82 0.51
N SER A 121 9.57 -10.90 0.75
CA SER A 121 8.65 -11.83 0.08
C SER A 121 8.22 -11.38 -1.33
N SER A 122 8.63 -10.20 -1.80
CA SER A 122 8.28 -9.69 -3.13
C SER A 122 9.49 -9.21 -3.95
N LEU A 123 10.02 -8.01 -3.67
CA LEU A 123 11.11 -7.40 -4.45
C LEU A 123 12.42 -8.18 -4.38
N HIS A 124 12.72 -8.80 -3.24
CA HIS A 124 13.93 -9.63 -3.05
C HIS A 124 13.70 -11.12 -3.34
N TRP A 125 12.46 -11.55 -3.58
CA TRP A 125 12.07 -12.97 -3.68
C TRP A 125 12.89 -13.78 -4.71
N LEU A 126 13.32 -13.17 -5.82
CA LEU A 126 14.11 -13.83 -6.85
C LEU A 126 15.52 -14.25 -6.39
N ASP A 127 16.00 -13.79 -5.24
CA ASP A 127 17.26 -14.23 -4.63
C ASP A 127 17.27 -15.73 -4.34
N ALA A 128 16.09 -16.34 -4.17
CA ALA A 128 15.96 -17.79 -4.04
C ALA A 128 16.42 -18.59 -5.29
N PHE A 129 16.59 -17.93 -6.43
CA PHE A 129 16.98 -18.56 -7.70
C PHE A 129 18.28 -18.01 -8.25
N THR A 130 18.48 -16.70 -8.18
CA THR A 130 19.65 -16.02 -8.72
C THR A 130 20.24 -15.09 -7.68
N THR A 131 21.51 -15.31 -7.36
CA THR A 131 22.22 -14.57 -6.31
C THR A 131 23.39 -13.83 -6.91
N LYS A 132 23.97 -12.88 -6.17
CA LYS A 132 25.19 -12.20 -6.60
C LYS A 132 26.37 -13.14 -6.86
N SER A 133 26.51 -14.21 -6.07
CA SER A 133 27.57 -15.22 -6.23
C SER A 133 27.30 -16.20 -7.37
N GLU A 134 26.04 -16.43 -7.70
CA GLU A 134 25.59 -17.35 -8.73
C GLU A 134 24.49 -16.68 -9.57
N PRO A 135 24.82 -15.65 -10.36
CA PRO A 135 23.83 -14.94 -11.15
C PRO A 135 23.37 -15.81 -12.33
N LEU A 136 22.08 -15.76 -12.65
CA LEU A 136 21.48 -16.51 -13.75
C LEU A 136 21.26 -15.65 -14.98
N SER A 137 21.41 -16.28 -16.15
CA SER A 137 21.17 -15.64 -17.44
C SER A 137 19.68 -15.38 -17.66
N LEU A 138 19.34 -14.17 -18.08
CA LEU A 138 18.04 -13.73 -18.59
C LEU A 138 17.64 -14.42 -19.91
N LYS A 139 18.50 -15.30 -20.46
CA LYS A 139 18.19 -16.18 -21.60
C LYS A 139 18.27 -17.67 -21.24
N ALA A 140 18.46 -18.01 -19.97
CA ALA A 140 18.53 -19.40 -19.53
C ALA A 140 17.22 -20.15 -19.83
N GLY A 141 17.32 -21.44 -20.15
CA GLY A 141 16.14 -22.29 -20.40
C GLY A 141 15.33 -22.60 -19.14
N SER A 142 15.92 -22.43 -17.95
CA SER A 142 15.31 -22.65 -16.64
C SER A 142 16.10 -21.93 -15.55
N TRP A 143 15.42 -21.38 -14.54
CA TRP A 143 16.00 -20.84 -13.30
C TRP A 143 15.73 -21.74 -12.08
N GLY A 144 14.84 -22.73 -12.20
CA GLY A 144 14.55 -23.67 -11.11
C GLY A 144 13.17 -24.31 -11.21
N LYS A 145 12.96 -25.36 -10.41
CA LYS A 145 11.75 -26.21 -10.46
C LYS A 145 10.65 -25.83 -9.48
N ILE A 146 10.95 -25.06 -8.44
CA ILE A 146 10.06 -24.90 -7.27
C ILE A 146 9.78 -23.41 -7.01
N ALA A 147 9.24 -22.70 -8.00
CA ALA A 147 8.58 -21.41 -7.73
C ALA A 147 7.22 -21.59 -7.05
N ALA A 148 6.55 -22.71 -7.34
CA ALA A 148 5.38 -23.15 -6.60
C ALA A 148 5.30 -24.69 -6.64
N ILE A 149 4.94 -25.32 -5.52
CA ILE A 149 4.84 -26.79 -5.43
C ILE A 149 3.85 -27.29 -6.47
N GLY A 150 4.28 -28.22 -7.33
CA GLY A 150 3.45 -28.76 -8.42
C GLY A 150 3.22 -27.82 -9.61
N GLY A 151 3.85 -26.64 -9.64
CA GLY A 151 3.83 -25.71 -10.77
C GLY A 151 4.89 -26.03 -11.83
N ALA A 152 4.86 -25.25 -12.92
CA ALA A 152 5.92 -25.28 -13.93
C ALA A 152 7.24 -24.68 -13.41
N GLU A 153 8.33 -25.00 -14.08
CA GLU A 153 9.64 -24.38 -13.83
C GLU A 153 9.56 -22.86 -14.02
N ILE A 154 10.26 -22.11 -13.16
CA ILE A 154 10.47 -20.68 -13.35
C ILE A 154 11.59 -20.47 -14.36
N LYS A 155 11.36 -19.58 -15.33
CA LYS A 155 12.34 -19.30 -16.38
C LYS A 155 12.08 -17.96 -17.06
N PRO A 156 13.11 -17.39 -17.71
CA PRO A 156 12.92 -16.37 -18.73
C PRO A 156 12.03 -16.88 -19.88
N ALA A 157 11.05 -16.07 -20.27
CA ALA A 157 10.09 -16.36 -21.34
C ALA A 157 10.27 -15.44 -22.57
N GLY A 158 11.28 -14.58 -22.57
CA GLY A 158 11.60 -13.64 -23.64
C GLY A 158 11.53 -12.18 -23.19
N THR A 159 11.69 -11.26 -24.14
CA THR A 159 11.67 -9.82 -23.90
C THR A 159 10.32 -9.24 -24.31
N GLU A 160 9.74 -8.40 -23.44
CA GLU A 160 8.49 -7.67 -23.66
C GLU A 160 8.70 -6.16 -23.48
N LYS A 161 7.88 -5.35 -24.17
CA LYS A 161 7.80 -3.91 -23.89
C LYS A 161 6.80 -3.66 -22.78
N VAL A 162 7.29 -3.13 -21.65
CA VAL A 162 6.50 -2.94 -20.44
C VAL A 162 6.42 -1.46 -20.09
N SER A 163 5.21 -0.96 -19.91
CA SER A 163 4.94 0.37 -19.35
C SER A 163 4.70 0.28 -17.84
N PHE A 164 5.32 1.21 -17.12
CA PHE A 164 5.20 1.44 -15.69
C PHE A 164 5.57 2.89 -15.39
N GLN A 165 5.14 3.42 -14.25
CA GLN A 165 5.30 4.85 -13.93
C GLN A 165 6.77 5.31 -13.94
N GLY A 166 7.69 4.50 -13.41
CA GLY A 166 9.14 4.79 -13.41
C GLY A 166 9.88 4.57 -14.74
N ALA A 167 9.20 4.22 -15.84
CA ALA A 167 9.86 3.79 -17.08
C ALA A 167 10.74 4.89 -17.71
N ARG A 168 10.33 6.16 -17.57
CA ARG A 168 11.11 7.31 -18.04
C ARG A 168 12.43 7.45 -17.30
N ASP A 169 12.47 7.13 -16.01
CA ASP A 169 13.68 7.24 -15.20
C ASP A 169 14.68 6.11 -15.51
N VAL A 170 14.18 4.93 -15.88
CA VAL A 170 15.01 3.75 -16.18
C VAL A 170 15.48 3.74 -17.64
N CYS A 171 14.56 3.92 -18.59
CA CYS A 171 14.81 3.69 -20.02
C CYS A 171 14.70 4.93 -20.91
N GLN A 172 14.40 6.10 -20.33
CA GLN A 172 14.15 7.35 -21.06
C GLN A 172 12.98 7.27 -22.06
N ALA A 173 12.06 6.32 -21.84
CA ALA A 173 10.90 6.01 -22.68
C ALA A 173 9.66 5.74 -21.81
N ASP A 174 8.46 5.75 -22.40
CA ASP A 174 7.20 5.38 -21.68
C ASP A 174 7.08 3.86 -21.44
N SER A 175 8.04 3.08 -21.95
CA SER A 175 8.15 1.65 -21.74
C SER A 175 9.62 1.22 -21.81
N CYS A 176 9.94 0.10 -21.17
CA CYS A 176 11.24 -0.54 -21.24
C CYS A 176 11.13 -1.87 -21.98
N ASP A 177 12.19 -2.25 -22.70
CA ASP A 177 12.41 -3.65 -23.06
C ASP A 177 12.84 -4.40 -21.77
N ALA A 178 12.02 -5.34 -21.31
CA ALA A 178 12.24 -6.09 -20.08
C ALA A 178 12.12 -7.59 -20.36
N THR A 179 12.99 -8.39 -19.74
CA THR A 179 12.86 -9.85 -19.75
C THR A 179 11.70 -10.25 -18.83
N LEU A 180 10.74 -10.97 -19.39
CA LEU A 180 9.70 -11.64 -18.61
C LEU A 180 10.29 -12.91 -18.00
N VAL A 181 10.29 -13.00 -16.67
CA VAL A 181 10.46 -14.24 -15.93
C VAL A 181 9.09 -14.73 -15.49
N SER A 182 8.76 -15.98 -15.81
CA SER A 182 7.42 -16.52 -15.55
C SER A 182 7.43 -17.98 -15.12
N TRP A 183 6.34 -18.36 -14.45
CA TRP A 183 5.97 -19.73 -14.16
C TRP A 183 4.45 -19.85 -14.17
N HIS A 184 3.95 -21.07 -14.42
CA HIS A 184 2.53 -21.35 -14.46
C HIS A 184 2.12 -22.24 -13.29
N LYS A 185 1.06 -21.83 -12.58
CA LYS A 185 0.34 -22.67 -11.62
C LYS A 185 -1.12 -22.24 -11.56
N GLY A 186 -1.95 -22.85 -12.41
CA GLY A 186 -3.35 -22.45 -12.61
C GLY A 186 -3.49 -21.13 -13.37
N VAL A 187 -2.69 -20.13 -13.01
CA VAL A 187 -2.55 -18.81 -13.65
C VAL A 187 -1.07 -18.54 -13.90
N ASP A 188 -0.78 -17.73 -14.92
CA ASP A 188 0.58 -17.28 -15.21
C ASP A 188 1.03 -16.22 -14.19
N ASN A 189 2.18 -16.45 -13.60
CA ASN A 189 2.87 -15.51 -12.73
C ASN A 189 3.97 -14.82 -13.52
N LYS A 190 4.12 -13.51 -13.33
CA LYS A 190 4.97 -12.68 -14.18
C LYS A 190 5.81 -11.71 -13.35
N ILE A 191 7.10 -11.65 -13.66
CA ILE A 191 8.04 -10.67 -13.12
C ILE A 191 8.84 -10.10 -14.28
N TRP A 192 8.91 -8.77 -14.40
CA TRP A 192 9.62 -8.10 -15.48
C TRP A 192 10.91 -7.47 -14.99
N ILE A 193 12.02 -7.86 -15.63
CA ILE A 193 13.38 -7.46 -15.26
C ILE A 193 13.98 -6.63 -16.40
N VAL A 194 14.45 -5.43 -16.07
CA VAL A 194 15.30 -4.64 -16.97
C VAL A 194 16.74 -4.98 -16.63
N ASN A 195 17.53 -5.37 -17.64
CA ASN A 195 18.94 -5.73 -17.44
C ASN A 195 19.73 -4.56 -16.82
N GLU A 196 20.74 -4.86 -15.98
CA GLU A 196 21.55 -3.86 -15.25
C GLU A 196 20.77 -2.98 -14.26
N PHE A 197 19.49 -3.26 -14.00
CA PHE A 197 18.66 -2.55 -13.03
C PHE A 197 18.45 -3.42 -11.77
N PRO A 198 18.57 -2.87 -10.55
CA PRO A 198 18.80 -3.66 -9.33
C PRO A 198 17.63 -4.51 -8.85
N PHE A 199 16.40 -4.17 -9.20
CA PHE A 199 15.24 -4.96 -8.82
C PHE A 199 14.31 -5.08 -10.02
N PRO A 200 13.42 -6.09 -10.06
CA PRO A 200 12.42 -6.13 -11.11
C PRO A 200 11.57 -4.84 -11.10
N VAL A 201 11.15 -4.39 -12.28
CA VAL A 201 10.41 -3.11 -12.42
C VAL A 201 8.91 -3.29 -12.21
N LYS A 202 8.42 -4.53 -12.36
CA LYS A 202 7.00 -4.87 -12.24
C LYS A 202 6.83 -6.35 -11.94
N ALA A 203 5.77 -6.72 -11.22
CA ALA A 203 5.36 -8.11 -11.05
C ALA A 203 3.86 -8.25 -10.84
N GLU A 204 3.32 -9.42 -11.17
CA GLU A 204 1.97 -9.87 -10.88
C GLU A 204 2.00 -11.38 -10.64
N THR A 205 1.78 -11.79 -9.40
CA THR A 205 1.86 -13.20 -8.98
C THR A 205 0.67 -13.56 -8.10
N PHE A 206 0.37 -14.85 -8.02
CA PHE A 206 -0.85 -15.38 -7.43
C PHE A 206 -0.56 -16.51 -6.45
N ALA A 207 -1.27 -16.47 -5.33
CA ALA A 207 -1.20 -17.48 -4.28
C ALA A 207 -1.89 -18.76 -4.75
N GLU A 208 -1.48 -19.89 -4.16
CA GLU A 208 -2.17 -21.16 -4.35
C GLU A 208 -3.54 -21.14 -3.67
N GLN A 209 -4.61 -21.41 -4.43
CA GLN A 209 -5.92 -21.69 -3.85
C GLN A 209 -6.55 -22.95 -4.41
N SER A 210 -7.31 -23.62 -3.55
CA SER A 210 -8.06 -24.82 -3.87
C SER A 210 -9.40 -24.53 -4.58
N ILE A 211 -10.03 -23.35 -4.41
CA ILE A 211 -11.34 -23.03 -5.04
C ILE A 211 -11.54 -21.51 -5.20
N GLY A 212 -11.67 -21.02 -6.44
CA GLY A 212 -12.46 -19.83 -6.79
C GLY A 212 -11.79 -18.43 -6.70
N GLY A 213 -10.82 -18.15 -7.56
CA GLY A 213 -10.30 -16.79 -7.82
C GLY A 213 -8.77 -16.68 -7.71
N SER A 214 -8.14 -15.81 -8.49
CA SER A 214 -6.70 -15.55 -8.39
C SER A 214 -6.44 -14.56 -7.27
N VAL A 215 -5.98 -15.03 -6.11
CA VAL A 215 -5.53 -14.15 -5.02
C VAL A 215 -4.11 -13.71 -5.30
N THR A 216 -3.86 -12.41 -5.21
CA THR A 216 -2.52 -11.86 -5.42
C THR A 216 -1.59 -12.36 -4.32
N GLN A 217 -0.49 -13.04 -4.68
CA GLN A 217 0.57 -13.35 -3.72
C GLN A 217 1.43 -12.10 -3.52
N PHE A 218 1.94 -11.54 -4.62
CA PHE A 218 2.50 -10.21 -4.62
C PHE A 218 2.34 -9.53 -5.98
N LYS A 219 2.29 -8.20 -5.93
CA LYS A 219 2.24 -7.33 -7.09
C LYS A 219 3.02 -6.07 -6.77
N PHE A 220 3.86 -5.63 -7.68
CA PHE A 220 4.55 -4.36 -7.50
C PHE A 220 4.79 -3.64 -8.81
N GLU A 221 5.01 -2.34 -8.71
CA GLU A 221 5.42 -1.48 -9.82
C GLU A 221 6.41 -0.43 -9.33
N LEU A 222 7.51 -0.26 -10.05
CA LEU A 222 8.46 0.83 -9.84
C LEU A 222 7.81 2.15 -10.26
N LEU A 223 7.71 3.07 -9.30
CA LEU A 223 7.09 4.37 -9.49
C LEU A 223 8.08 5.45 -9.89
N LYS A 224 9.29 5.40 -9.32
CA LYS A 224 10.28 6.47 -9.48
C LYS A 224 11.70 6.00 -9.18
N VAL A 225 12.65 6.55 -9.92
CA VAL A 225 14.08 6.52 -9.59
C VAL A 225 14.56 7.96 -9.43
N GLY A 226 15.35 8.22 -8.39
CA GLY A 226 15.97 9.52 -8.23
C GLY A 226 17.32 9.44 -7.54
N ALA A 227 17.93 10.61 -7.37
CA ALA A 227 19.24 10.75 -6.72
C ALA A 227 19.14 11.70 -5.53
N GLY A 228 20.08 11.55 -4.59
CA GLY A 228 20.07 12.29 -3.34
C GLY A 228 19.07 11.73 -2.33
N GLN A 229 19.01 12.38 -1.17
CA GLN A 229 17.99 12.08 -0.17
C GLN A 229 16.59 12.36 -0.74
N PRO A 230 15.65 11.39 -0.67
CA PRO A 230 14.32 11.60 -1.19
C PRO A 230 13.57 12.64 -0.34
N ASN A 231 12.84 13.55 -1.00
CA ASN A 231 11.92 14.45 -0.34
C ASN A 231 10.58 13.75 -0.12
N ILE A 232 10.45 13.06 1.01
CA ILE A 232 9.22 12.35 1.38
C ILE A 232 8.27 13.33 2.06
N THR A 233 7.35 13.88 1.28
CA THR A 233 6.11 14.43 1.83
C THR A 233 5.12 13.27 1.83
N ALA A 234 4.31 13.08 2.88
CA ALA A 234 3.26 12.06 2.85
C ALA A 234 2.39 12.27 1.60
N THR A 235 2.61 11.46 0.56
CA THR A 235 1.84 11.47 -0.70
C THR A 235 0.82 10.35 -0.73
N GLY A 236 0.86 9.45 0.25
CA GLY A 236 -0.17 8.46 0.50
C GLY A 236 -1.56 9.09 0.42
N GLU A 237 -2.42 8.51 -0.42
CA GLU A 237 -3.81 8.93 -0.52
C GLU A 237 -4.41 8.82 0.89
N VAL A 238 -4.92 9.95 1.41
CA VAL A 238 -5.59 9.95 2.70
C VAL A 238 -6.68 8.89 2.64
N PRO A 239 -6.68 7.88 3.52
CA PRO A 239 -7.67 6.83 3.50
C PRO A 239 -9.06 7.48 3.53
N LYS A 240 -9.93 7.06 2.61
CA LYS A 240 -11.30 7.57 2.52
C LYS A 240 -12.23 6.55 3.17
N PRO A 241 -13.20 6.99 4.01
CA PRO A 241 -14.20 6.08 4.53
C PRO A 241 -15.15 5.62 3.41
N PRO A 242 -15.73 4.41 3.51
CA PRO A 242 -15.47 3.40 4.52
C PRO A 242 -14.20 2.58 4.23
N LEU A 243 -13.50 2.17 5.30
CA LEU A 243 -12.43 1.18 5.23
C LEU A 243 -12.93 -0.17 5.73
N GLU A 244 -12.51 -1.25 5.09
CA GLU A 244 -12.81 -2.61 5.54
C GLU A 244 -11.52 -3.38 5.82
N ARG A 245 -11.50 -4.10 6.93
CA ARG A 245 -10.37 -4.93 7.35
C ARG A 245 -10.89 -6.27 7.84
N LYS A 246 -10.16 -7.34 7.52
CA LYS A 246 -10.40 -8.63 8.16
C LYS A 246 -9.82 -8.62 9.57
N THR A 247 -10.43 -9.37 10.47
CA THR A 247 -9.87 -9.58 11.81
C THR A 247 -8.60 -10.41 11.74
N SER A 248 -7.80 -10.42 12.81
CA SER A 248 -6.54 -11.16 12.89
C SER A 248 -6.64 -12.66 12.56
N SER A 249 -7.82 -13.29 12.68
CA SER A 249 -8.03 -14.68 12.27
C SER A 249 -8.46 -14.85 10.81
N GLY A 250 -8.83 -13.76 10.14
CA GLY A 250 -9.42 -13.73 8.81
C GLY A 250 -10.90 -14.15 8.73
N LYS A 251 -11.54 -14.49 9.87
CA LYS A 251 -12.91 -15.03 9.90
C LYS A 251 -14.00 -13.97 9.73
N TYR A 252 -13.73 -12.77 10.22
CA TYR A 252 -14.70 -11.67 10.24
C TYR A 252 -14.13 -10.46 9.50
N ALA A 253 -15.02 -9.63 8.98
CA ALA A 253 -14.71 -8.33 8.42
C ALA A 253 -15.30 -7.24 9.32
N VAL A 254 -14.50 -6.21 9.58
CA VAL A 254 -14.88 -4.99 10.27
C VAL A 254 -14.82 -3.85 9.27
N THR A 255 -15.90 -3.09 9.16
CA THR A 255 -15.94 -1.86 8.35
C THR A 255 -15.95 -0.65 9.28
N LEU A 256 -14.98 0.24 9.11
CA LEU A 256 -14.93 1.55 9.77
C LEU A 256 -15.26 2.66 8.76
N ALA A 257 -16.40 3.31 8.96
CA ALA A 257 -16.80 4.51 8.26
C ALA A 257 -16.63 5.74 9.16
N TRP A 258 -16.48 6.93 8.58
CA TRP A 258 -16.53 8.17 9.35
C TRP A 258 -17.07 9.36 8.56
N GLU A 259 -17.61 10.34 9.28
CA GLU A 259 -18.08 11.62 8.73
C GLU A 259 -17.70 12.79 9.65
N PRO A 260 -17.13 13.90 9.12
CA PRO A 260 -16.82 14.17 7.71
C PRO A 260 -15.64 13.33 7.19
N ALA A 261 -15.64 13.02 5.88
CA ALA A 261 -14.59 12.21 5.24
C ALA A 261 -13.20 12.86 5.35
N GLU A 262 -13.14 14.19 5.19
CA GLU A 262 -11.97 14.99 5.50
C GLU A 262 -12.12 15.57 6.91
N ILE A 263 -11.22 15.17 7.81
CA ILE A 263 -11.29 15.55 9.22
C ILE A 263 -10.35 16.72 9.47
N GLN A 264 -10.91 17.82 9.99
CA GLN A 264 -10.15 18.99 10.41
C GLN A 264 -9.94 18.96 11.94
N PRO A 265 -8.82 19.50 12.47
CA PRO A 265 -8.60 19.63 13.89
C PRO A 265 -9.73 20.41 14.57
N GLY A 266 -10.13 19.97 15.76
CA GLY A 266 -11.23 20.53 16.54
C GLY A 266 -12.63 20.11 16.10
N SER A 267 -12.76 19.35 15.00
CA SER A 267 -14.07 18.87 14.51
C SER A 267 -14.59 17.66 15.29
N ASN A 268 -15.92 17.50 15.27
CA ASN A 268 -16.58 16.28 15.72
C ASN A 268 -16.68 15.31 14.54
N VAL A 269 -16.26 14.07 14.76
CA VAL A 269 -16.29 13.00 13.77
C VAL A 269 -17.19 11.90 14.27
N ASN A 270 -18.10 11.44 13.42
CA ASN A 270 -18.95 10.28 13.69
C ASN A 270 -18.29 9.05 13.07
N PHE A 271 -17.84 8.12 13.90
CA PHE A 271 -17.33 6.81 13.46
C PHE A 271 -18.46 5.79 13.42
N GLY A 272 -18.69 5.17 12.27
CA GLY A 272 -19.61 4.05 12.11
C GLY A 272 -18.87 2.73 12.02
N ILE A 273 -19.23 1.76 12.86
CA ILE A 273 -18.58 0.45 12.91
C ILE A 273 -19.59 -0.65 12.56
N SER A 274 -19.26 -1.44 11.54
CA SER A 274 -20.07 -2.57 11.06
C SER A 274 -19.28 -3.87 11.06
N PHE A 275 -19.99 -5.00 11.17
CA PHE A 275 -19.41 -6.33 11.32
C PHE A 275 -20.07 -7.33 10.38
N ALA A 276 -19.26 -8.08 9.63
CA ALA A 276 -19.72 -9.12 8.72
C ALA A 276 -18.85 -10.39 8.82
N ASP A 277 -19.36 -11.51 8.34
CA ASP A 277 -18.55 -12.70 8.09
C ASP A 277 -17.75 -12.58 6.77
N ASN A 278 -16.92 -13.59 6.48
CA ASN A 278 -16.13 -13.66 5.25
C ASN A 278 -16.95 -13.73 3.94
N THR A 279 -18.27 -13.95 4.03
CA THR A 279 -19.22 -13.90 2.91
C THR A 279 -19.98 -12.58 2.85
N HIS A 280 -19.57 -11.59 3.64
CA HIS A 280 -20.18 -10.26 3.77
C HIS A 280 -21.61 -10.29 4.32
N PHE A 281 -22.01 -11.37 5.02
CA PHE A 281 -23.28 -11.38 5.75
C PHE A 281 -23.11 -10.68 7.11
N PRO A 282 -24.02 -9.77 7.48
CA PRO A 282 -23.95 -9.07 8.76
C PRO A 282 -24.00 -10.02 9.96
N LEU A 283 -23.08 -9.84 10.91
CA LEU A 283 -23.06 -10.59 12.16
C LEU A 283 -24.16 -10.12 13.11
N LYS A 284 -24.70 -11.02 13.93
CA LYS A 284 -25.71 -10.70 14.95
C LYS A 284 -25.10 -10.64 16.33
N ASP A 285 -25.61 -9.72 17.14
CA ASP A 285 -25.28 -9.58 18.56
C ASP A 285 -23.77 -9.61 18.84
N VAL A 286 -23.06 -8.67 18.21
CA VAL A 286 -21.61 -8.49 18.34
C VAL A 286 -21.32 -7.62 19.54
N ARG A 287 -20.44 -8.08 20.45
CA ARG A 287 -19.83 -7.25 21.49
C ARG A 287 -18.41 -6.89 21.06
N TYR A 288 -18.03 -5.63 21.27
CA TYR A 288 -16.73 -5.13 20.84
C TYR A 288 -16.23 -3.98 21.69
N ASP A 289 -14.91 -3.79 21.66
CA ASP A 289 -14.25 -2.59 22.15
C ASP A 289 -13.84 -1.71 20.96
N PHE A 290 -13.87 -0.40 21.14
CA PHE A 290 -13.41 0.58 20.17
C PHE A 290 -12.46 1.58 20.82
N THR A 291 -11.21 1.61 20.34
CA THR A 291 -10.16 2.49 20.87
C THR A 291 -9.64 3.40 19.76
N LEU A 292 -9.46 4.69 20.06
CA LEU A 292 -8.73 5.63 19.22
C LEU A 292 -7.46 6.07 19.96
N LYS A 293 -6.31 5.98 19.29
CA LYS A 293 -5.00 6.42 19.79
C LYS A 293 -4.39 7.42 18.83
N ASP A 294 -3.70 8.45 19.34
CA ASP A 294 -2.91 9.34 18.50
C ASP A 294 -1.63 8.65 17.99
N ALA A 295 -0.85 9.35 17.15
CA ALA A 295 0.41 8.85 16.62
C ALA A 295 1.48 8.52 17.69
N ASN A 296 1.36 9.07 18.90
CA ASN A 296 2.26 8.79 20.03
C ASN A 296 1.77 7.63 20.90
N GLY A 297 0.63 7.01 20.54
CA GLY A 297 0.00 5.94 21.32
C GLY A 297 -0.83 6.45 22.51
N ILE A 298 -1.07 7.76 22.62
CA ILE A 298 -1.95 8.32 23.65
C ILE A 298 -3.39 8.01 23.27
N VAL A 299 -4.12 7.40 24.21
CA VAL A 299 -5.53 7.05 24.03
C VAL A 299 -6.38 8.34 24.02
N ILE A 300 -7.10 8.56 22.91
CA ILE A 300 -8.07 9.63 22.71
C ILE A 300 -9.45 9.17 23.20
N VAL A 301 -9.83 7.94 22.84
CA VAL A 301 -11.09 7.29 23.21
C VAL A 301 -10.83 5.82 23.51
N ASP A 302 -11.50 5.28 24.53
CA ASP A 302 -11.54 3.86 24.84
C ASP A 302 -12.96 3.49 25.27
N LEU A 303 -13.73 2.96 24.31
CA LEU A 303 -15.08 2.46 24.54
C LEU A 303 -15.02 0.95 24.71
N LYS A 304 -15.38 0.49 25.90
CA LYS A 304 -15.43 -0.93 26.21
C LYS A 304 -16.84 -1.46 26.07
N ASP A 305 -16.96 -2.71 25.69
CA ASP A 305 -18.19 -3.48 25.79
C ASP A 305 -19.40 -2.86 25.04
N GLN A 306 -19.12 -2.33 23.86
CA GLN A 306 -20.13 -1.84 22.93
C GLN A 306 -20.85 -3.02 22.31
N ARG A 307 -22.09 -2.79 21.87
CA ARG A 307 -22.95 -3.83 21.31
C ARG A 307 -23.49 -3.40 19.95
N SER A 308 -23.47 -4.31 18.98
CA SER A 308 -24.22 -4.19 17.73
C SER A 308 -25.19 -5.34 17.56
N GLU A 309 -26.48 -5.03 17.41
CA GLU A 309 -27.53 -6.06 17.34
C GLU A 309 -27.52 -6.79 15.99
N ILE A 310 -27.30 -6.07 14.89
CA ILE A 310 -27.37 -6.60 13.52
C ILE A 310 -26.28 -5.95 12.64
N GLY A 311 -25.01 -6.18 12.99
CA GLY A 311 -23.86 -5.89 12.12
C GLY A 311 -23.58 -4.41 11.82
N GLY A 312 -24.20 -3.47 12.55
CA GLY A 312 -23.94 -2.03 12.48
C GLY A 312 -24.65 -1.28 11.33
N PRO A 313 -24.28 0.00 11.08
CA PRO A 313 -23.21 0.72 11.75
C PRO A 313 -23.64 1.24 13.13
N GLU A 314 -22.85 0.93 14.16
CA GLU A 314 -22.95 1.62 15.45
C GLU A 314 -22.15 2.92 15.38
N ILE A 315 -22.78 4.04 15.76
CA ILE A 315 -22.20 5.38 15.59
C ILE A 315 -21.60 5.90 16.90
N HIS A 316 -20.32 6.28 16.85
CA HIS A 316 -19.57 6.89 17.95
C HIS A 316 -19.08 8.29 17.57
N SER A 317 -19.61 9.32 18.21
CA SER A 317 -19.18 10.71 17.98
C SER A 317 -17.96 11.05 18.85
N VAL A 318 -16.87 11.47 18.22
CA VAL A 318 -15.61 11.81 18.89
C VAL A 318 -15.10 13.17 18.42
N LYS A 319 -14.66 14.01 19.35
CA LYS A 319 -14.00 15.28 19.03
C LYS A 319 -12.50 15.07 18.87
N LEU A 320 -11.95 15.41 17.70
CA LEU A 320 -10.54 15.24 17.39
C LEU A 320 -9.84 16.59 17.36
N ASN A 321 -9.01 16.89 18.36
CA ASN A 321 -8.44 18.23 18.55
C ASN A 321 -7.06 18.43 17.91
N SER A 322 -6.35 17.35 17.57
CA SER A 322 -5.00 17.38 17.00
C SER A 322 -5.00 16.89 15.56
N SER A 323 -4.16 17.52 14.73
CA SER A 323 -3.84 16.99 13.40
C SER A 323 -2.94 15.77 13.49
N GLY A 324 -2.85 15.03 12.38
CA GLY A 324 -2.04 13.83 12.25
C GLY A 324 -2.88 12.56 12.18
N THR A 325 -2.21 11.42 12.19
CA THR A 325 -2.87 10.13 12.07
C THR A 325 -3.30 9.57 13.41
N ILE A 326 -4.51 9.04 13.44
CA ILE A 326 -5.14 8.36 14.57
C ILE A 326 -5.26 6.89 14.22
N ARG A 327 -4.87 6.03 15.16
CA ARG A 327 -5.08 4.58 15.07
C ARG A 327 -6.42 4.24 15.70
N ALA A 328 -7.32 3.68 14.90
CA ALA A 328 -8.57 3.11 15.34
C ALA A 328 -8.42 1.58 15.48
N GLU A 329 -8.73 1.06 16.64
CA GLU A 329 -8.65 -0.37 16.97
C GLU A 329 -10.03 -0.86 17.38
N VAL A 330 -10.54 -1.87 16.70
CA VAL A 330 -11.80 -2.55 17.00
C VAL A 330 -11.49 -3.97 17.40
N VAL A 331 -11.92 -4.38 18.60
CA VAL A 331 -11.71 -5.74 19.12
C VAL A 331 -13.06 -6.40 19.37
N ILE A 332 -13.35 -7.49 18.66
CA ILE A 332 -14.56 -8.29 18.87
C ILE A 332 -14.36 -9.20 20.07
N THR A 333 -15.21 -9.02 21.09
CA THR A 333 -15.14 -9.74 22.36
C THR A 333 -16.15 -10.90 22.43
N ALA A 334 -17.30 -10.77 21.74
CA ALA A 334 -18.29 -11.84 21.64
C ALA A 334 -19.16 -11.71 20.38
N ILE A 335 -19.73 -12.82 19.91
CA ILE A 335 -20.71 -12.89 18.81
C ILE A 335 -21.83 -13.85 19.25
N GLU A 336 -23.09 -13.44 19.09
CA GLU A 336 -24.27 -14.23 19.51
C GLU A 336 -24.19 -14.73 20.96
N GLY A 337 -23.63 -13.90 21.85
CA GLY A 337 -23.43 -14.21 23.27
C GLY A 337 -22.28 -15.19 23.58
N GLN A 338 -21.53 -15.65 22.58
CA GLN A 338 -20.34 -16.48 22.76
C GLN A 338 -19.06 -15.66 22.65
N THR A 339 -18.17 -15.77 23.63
CA THR A 339 -16.87 -15.11 23.59
C THR A 339 -16.02 -15.67 22.44
N THR A 340 -15.22 -14.82 21.79
CA THR A 340 -14.33 -15.19 20.66
C THR A 340 -13.23 -16.19 21.02
N GLY A 341 -13.07 -16.53 22.31
CA GLY A 341 -12.21 -17.61 22.80
C GLY A 341 -10.79 -17.14 23.08
N GLN A 342 -9.79 -17.96 22.74
CA GLN A 342 -8.37 -17.63 22.94
C GLN A 342 -7.77 -16.72 21.85
N THR A 343 -8.46 -16.58 20.71
CA THR A 343 -8.00 -15.73 19.61
C THR A 343 -8.62 -14.34 19.77
N ILE A 344 -7.77 -13.32 19.83
CA ILE A 344 -8.21 -11.93 19.82
C ILE A 344 -8.61 -11.58 18.37
N GLU A 345 -9.89 -11.28 18.17
CA GLU A 345 -10.44 -10.88 16.88
C GLU A 345 -10.39 -9.36 16.76
N SER A 346 -9.30 -8.82 16.24
CA SER A 346 -9.10 -7.36 16.14
C SER A 346 -8.89 -6.90 14.71
N ALA A 347 -9.32 -5.66 14.42
CA ALA A 347 -9.05 -4.94 13.19
C ALA A 347 -8.53 -3.53 13.52
N GLU A 348 -7.48 -3.11 12.83
CA GLU A 348 -6.87 -1.79 13.00
C GLU A 348 -6.98 -0.96 11.72
N PHE A 349 -7.20 0.34 11.89
CA PHE A 349 -7.37 1.30 10.81
C PHE A 349 -6.60 2.57 11.15
N ASN A 350 -6.05 3.24 10.14
CA ASN A 350 -5.55 4.60 10.30
C ASN A 350 -6.56 5.61 9.74
N VAL A 351 -6.79 6.67 10.52
CA VAL A 351 -7.68 7.79 10.21
C VAL A 351 -6.84 9.06 10.23
N VAL A 352 -6.89 9.86 9.18
CA VAL A 352 -6.03 11.06 9.06
C VAL A 352 -6.83 12.32 9.35
N VAL A 353 -6.32 13.13 10.28
CA VAL A 353 -6.79 14.49 10.55
C VAL A 353 -5.88 15.46 9.80
N VAL A 354 -6.39 16.05 8.73
CA VAL A 354 -5.65 16.94 7.83
C VAL A 354 -5.44 18.29 8.54
N PRO A 355 -4.21 18.82 8.63
CA PRO A 355 -3.98 20.17 9.16
C PRO A 355 -4.75 21.22 8.36
N GLU A 356 -5.23 22.28 9.01
CA GLU A 356 -5.81 23.43 8.32
C GLU A 356 -4.77 24.06 7.37
N PHE A 357 -4.93 23.86 6.06
CA PHE A 357 -4.19 24.64 5.08
C PHE A 357 -4.87 26.00 4.88
N PRO A 358 -4.12 27.10 4.69
CA PRO A 358 -4.71 28.36 4.25
C PRO A 358 -5.49 28.13 2.94
N VAL A 359 -6.76 28.55 2.93
CA VAL A 359 -7.93 28.13 2.11
C VAL A 359 -7.81 28.38 0.58
N ASN A 360 -6.63 28.36 -0.02
CA ASN A 360 -6.45 28.63 -1.44
C ASN A 360 -6.53 27.38 -2.34
N ALA A 361 -6.83 26.20 -1.78
CA ALA A 361 -6.97 24.95 -2.55
C ALA A 361 -8.29 24.23 -2.21
N ALA A 362 -9.43 24.88 -2.52
CA ALA A 362 -10.73 24.20 -2.51
C ALA A 362 -10.91 23.39 -3.80
N ILE A 363 -10.94 22.06 -3.71
CA ILE A 363 -11.67 21.23 -4.67
C ILE A 363 -12.91 20.72 -3.95
N VAL A 364 -14.04 21.35 -4.24
CA VAL A 364 -15.37 20.89 -3.83
C VAL A 364 -15.67 19.59 -4.59
N VAL A 365 -15.77 18.47 -3.88
CA VAL A 365 -16.47 17.29 -4.39
C VAL A 365 -17.71 17.07 -3.53
N ALA A 366 -18.83 17.57 -4.03
CA ALA A 366 -20.16 17.22 -3.56
C ALA A 366 -20.65 15.94 -4.27
N THR A 367 -21.52 15.17 -3.59
CA THR A 367 -22.26 13.96 -4.01
C THR A 367 -21.46 12.65 -3.90
N VAL A 368 -21.95 11.56 -3.28
CA VAL A 368 -23.30 10.99 -3.24
C VAL A 368 -23.56 10.28 -1.89
N ILE A 369 -24.62 10.65 -1.16
CA ILE A 369 -25.38 9.68 -0.34
C ILE A 369 -26.84 9.85 -0.70
N GLY A 370 -27.32 8.90 -1.50
CA GLY A 370 -28.72 8.57 -1.61
C GLY A 370 -28.93 7.21 -0.96
N LEU A 371 -29.79 7.21 0.08
CA LEU A 371 -30.73 6.13 0.39
C LEU A 371 -30.24 4.96 1.26
N VAL A 372 -30.18 5.17 2.59
CA VAL A 372 -30.58 4.15 3.59
C VAL A 372 -31.30 4.81 4.76
N VAL A 373 -32.54 5.28 4.56
CA VAL A 373 -33.50 5.45 5.68
C VAL A 373 -34.91 5.15 5.17
N VAL A 374 -35.65 4.41 5.98
CA VAL A 374 -37.10 4.11 5.93
C VAL A 374 -37.50 2.90 5.06
N ILE A 375 -37.64 1.74 5.68
CA ILE A 375 -38.91 1.02 5.86
C ILE A 375 -38.69 0.00 6.98
N THR A 376 -39.24 0.28 8.17
CA THR A 376 -39.92 -0.70 9.04
C THR A 376 -40.33 0.00 10.32
N ARG A 377 -41.44 0.74 10.26
CA ARG A 377 -42.28 0.87 11.43
C ARG A 377 -43.73 0.89 11.00
N THR A 378 -44.51 0.06 11.69
CA THR A 378 -45.96 -0.14 11.55
C THR A 378 -46.37 -1.13 10.46
N ARG A 379 -46.59 -2.39 10.85
CA ARG A 379 -47.95 -2.88 11.15
C ARG A 379 -47.91 -4.34 11.58
N GLY A 380 -48.14 -4.54 12.88
CA GLY A 380 -48.33 -5.84 13.49
C GLY A 380 -49.13 -5.67 14.77
N THR A 381 -50.43 -5.39 14.64
CA THR A 381 -51.41 -5.74 15.67
C THR A 381 -52.67 -6.21 14.98
N SER A 382 -53.01 -7.45 15.29
CA SER A 382 -54.08 -8.26 14.78
C SER A 382 -55.39 -8.05 15.54
N ILE A 383 -56.51 -8.34 14.86
CA ILE A 383 -57.74 -8.97 15.37
C ILE A 383 -58.71 -8.11 16.19
N GLY A 384 -59.96 -8.08 15.73
CA GLY A 384 -61.13 -8.29 16.59
C GLY A 384 -62.28 -7.29 16.44
N SER A 385 -63.34 -7.72 15.73
CA SER A 385 -64.79 -7.46 15.92
C SER A 385 -65.23 -6.13 16.58
N THR A 386 -66.25 -5.41 16.12
CA THR A 386 -67.68 -5.80 16.23
C THR A 386 -68.56 -4.71 15.59
N PHE A 387 -69.61 -5.13 14.87
CA PHE A 387 -70.90 -4.48 14.52
C PHE A 387 -71.13 -2.96 14.72
N GLY A 388 -71.81 -2.33 13.74
CA GLY A 388 -72.59 -1.11 14.01
C GLY A 388 -73.08 -0.28 12.82
N ASN A 389 -74.12 -0.78 12.15
CA ASN A 389 -75.14 -0.16 11.29
C ASN A 389 -75.43 1.38 11.35
N ARG A 390 -76.02 1.88 10.24
CA ARG A 390 -76.67 3.19 9.91
C ARG A 390 -75.74 4.29 9.37
N GLY A 391 -76.00 5.00 8.26
CA GLY A 391 -77.19 5.21 7.43
C GLY A 391 -77.30 6.71 7.06
N ASN A 392 -77.78 7.00 5.83
CA ASN A 392 -78.16 8.29 5.21
C ASN A 392 -77.11 9.15 4.47
N SER A 393 -77.19 9.11 3.12
CA SER A 393 -77.69 10.14 2.16
C SER A 393 -77.37 11.63 2.37
N PRO A 394 -77.40 12.48 1.30
CA PRO A 394 -77.87 12.27 -0.08
C PRO A 394 -76.78 12.10 -1.14
#